data_AF-A0A7J4ETC4-F1
#
_entry.id   AF-A0A7J4ETC4-F1
#
_cell.length_a   1.000
_cell.length_b   1.000
_cell.length_c   1.000
_cell.angle_alpha   90.00
_cell.angle_beta   90.00
_cell.angle_gamma   90.00
#
_symmetry.space_group_name_H-M   'P 1'
#
loop_
_entity.id
_entity.type
_entity.pdbx_description
1 polymer ?
#
loop_
_entity_poly.entity_id
_entity_poly.type
_entity_poly.pdbx_seq_one_letter_code
_entity_poly.pdbx_strand_id
1 'polypeptide(L)'
;YVLSFDLKWFTHEKSRQVVDVAIEKGLLKEESDKLRPTFDIDKIEIPFGFRPELKKLISTTTFDEIIWEISEKSGKDVSEVTSMVNRTQERLKDLLNVEVVALIIAKSYSIDVKKYIDRVWAEAID
;
A
#
# COMPACT_ATOMS: atom_id res chain seq x y z
N TYR A 1 -16.23 -10.06 -5.12
CA TYR A 1 -16.01 -9.09 -4.04
C TYR A 1 -16.46 -9.55 -2.64
N VAL A 2 -17.43 -10.46 -2.49
CA VAL A 2 -17.95 -10.84 -1.15
C VAL A 2 -16.96 -11.68 -0.31
N LEU A 3 -16.24 -12.62 -0.92
CA LEU A 3 -15.38 -13.56 -0.18
C LEU A 3 -14.19 -12.90 0.55
N SER A 4 -13.55 -11.87 -0.03
CA SER A 4 -12.40 -11.20 0.58
C SER A 4 -12.79 -10.30 1.77
N PHE A 5 -14.04 -9.81 1.77
CA PHE A 5 -14.61 -9.03 2.85
C PHE A 5 -15.03 -9.91 4.04
N ASP A 6 -15.67 -11.06 3.75
CA ASP A 6 -16.05 -12.05 4.77
C ASP A 6 -14.82 -12.64 5.50
N LEU A 7 -13.68 -12.74 4.80
CA LEU A 7 -12.41 -13.20 5.36
C LEU A 7 -11.63 -12.09 6.10
N LYS A 8 -12.13 -10.85 6.12
CA LYS A 8 -11.46 -9.64 6.66
C LYS A 8 -10.03 -9.45 6.15
N TRP A 9 -9.72 -9.91 4.93
CA TRP A 9 -8.38 -9.79 4.37
C TRP A 9 -8.11 -8.36 3.92
N PHE A 10 -9.11 -7.66 3.38
CA PHE A 10 -8.97 -6.33 2.83
C PHE A 10 -10.18 -5.44 3.16
N THR A 11 -9.98 -4.12 3.14
CA THR A 11 -11.09 -3.15 3.04
C THR A 11 -11.68 -3.15 1.62
N HIS A 12 -12.84 -2.53 1.43
CA HIS A 12 -13.49 -2.48 0.11
C HIS A 12 -12.60 -1.81 -0.96
N GLU A 13 -11.97 -0.70 -0.59
CA GLU A 13 -11.04 0.06 -1.42
C GLU A 13 -9.80 -0.76 -1.82
N LYS A 14 -9.16 -1.43 -0.85
CA LYS A 14 -7.99 -2.28 -1.09
C LYS A 14 -8.34 -3.51 -1.92
N SER A 15 -9.55 -4.06 -1.77
CA SER A 15 -10.02 -5.18 -2.60
C SER A 15 -10.09 -4.80 -4.07
N ARG A 16 -10.49 -3.55 -4.38
CA ARG A 16 -10.53 -3.04 -5.74
C ARG A 16 -9.12 -2.88 -6.32
N GLN A 17 -8.21 -2.28 -5.58
CA GLN A 17 -6.80 -2.15 -6.00
C GLN A 17 -6.14 -3.49 -6.30
N VAL A 18 -6.40 -4.53 -5.49
CA VAL A 18 -5.86 -5.88 -5.76
C VAL A 18 -6.40 -6.46 -7.07
N VAL A 19 -7.66 -6.21 -7.42
CA VAL A 19 -8.25 -6.63 -8.70
C VAL A 19 -7.59 -5.88 -9.85
N ASP A 20 -7.41 -4.56 -9.72
CA ASP A 20 -6.79 -3.74 -10.75
C ASP A 20 -5.35 -4.20 -11.03
N VAL A 21 -4.56 -4.43 -9.98
CA VAL A 21 -3.19 -4.96 -10.10
C VAL A 21 -3.17 -6.38 -10.69
N ALA A 22 -4.15 -7.22 -10.37
CA ALA A 22 -4.25 -8.55 -10.95
C ALA A 22 -4.61 -8.51 -12.44
N ILE A 23 -5.39 -7.52 -12.90
CA ILE A 23 -5.64 -7.29 -14.32
C ILE A 23 -4.37 -6.79 -15.01
N GLU A 24 -3.67 -5.83 -14.42
CA GLU A 24 -2.42 -5.27 -14.95
C GLU A 24 -1.32 -6.34 -15.09
N LYS A 25 -1.17 -7.21 -14.07
CA LYS A 25 -0.26 -8.35 -14.10
C LYS A 25 -0.73 -9.49 -15.00
N GLY A 26 -1.89 -9.34 -15.67
CA GLY A 26 -2.45 -10.33 -16.57
C GLY A 26 -2.90 -11.61 -15.87
N LEU A 27 -3.11 -11.60 -14.56
CA LEU A 27 -3.64 -12.72 -13.76
C LEU A 27 -5.17 -12.81 -13.85
N LEU A 28 -5.83 -11.67 -14.07
CA LEU A 28 -7.26 -11.55 -14.32
C LEU A 28 -7.50 -10.88 -15.67
N LYS A 29 -8.62 -11.26 -16.30
CA LYS A 29 -9.13 -10.62 -17.50
C LYS A 29 -10.61 -10.32 -17.31
N GLU A 30 -11.02 -9.15 -17.78
CA GLU A 30 -12.42 -8.76 -17.81
C GLU A 30 -13.05 -9.24 -19.12
N GLU A 31 -14.02 -10.16 -19.02
CA GLU A 31 -14.80 -10.65 -20.15
C GLU A 31 -16.29 -10.55 -19.82
N SER A 32 -17.02 -9.73 -20.58
CA SER A 32 -18.49 -9.62 -20.48
C SER A 32 -19.01 -9.36 -19.06
N ASP A 33 -18.47 -8.33 -18.40
CA ASP A 33 -18.84 -7.92 -17.03
C ASP A 33 -18.54 -8.98 -15.96
N LYS A 34 -17.62 -9.90 -16.26
CA LYS A 34 -17.15 -10.95 -15.34
C LYS A 34 -15.62 -11.01 -15.34
N LEU A 35 -15.06 -11.17 -14.14
CA LEU A 35 -13.63 -11.40 -13.95
C LEU A 35 -13.32 -12.89 -14.15
N ARG A 36 -12.35 -13.20 -15.01
CA ARG A 36 -11.85 -14.55 -15.23
C ARG A 36 -10.34 -14.63 -14.97
N PRO A 37 -9.86 -15.66 -14.25
CA PRO A 37 -8.43 -15.90 -14.15
C PRO A 37 -7.87 -16.37 -15.48
N THR A 38 -6.65 -15.94 -15.78
CA THR A 38 -5.90 -16.33 -16.98
C THR A 38 -5.04 -17.57 -16.75
N PHE A 39 -5.03 -18.08 -15.53
CA PHE A 39 -4.29 -19.27 -15.10
C PHE A 39 -5.25 -20.40 -14.70
N ASP A 40 -4.71 -21.62 -14.70
CA ASP A 40 -5.43 -22.82 -14.33
C ASP A 40 -5.56 -22.91 -12.80
N ILE A 41 -6.77 -22.68 -12.28
CA ILE A 41 -7.06 -22.68 -10.84
C ILE A 41 -6.85 -24.08 -10.25
N ASP A 42 -7.14 -25.15 -11.02
CA ASP A 42 -7.10 -26.52 -10.54
C ASP A 42 -5.67 -27.01 -10.28
N LYS A 43 -4.67 -26.28 -10.78
CA LYS A 43 -3.24 -26.54 -10.55
C LYS A 43 -2.65 -25.73 -9.39
N ILE A 44 -3.45 -24.91 -8.72
CA ILE A 44 -2.98 -24.08 -7.60
C ILE A 44 -3.38 -24.72 -6.28
N GLU A 45 -2.38 -25.16 -5.51
CA GLU A 45 -2.54 -25.55 -4.12
C GLU A 45 -2.36 -24.34 -3.21
N ILE A 46 -3.40 -24.01 -2.43
CA ILE A 46 -3.34 -22.93 -1.44
C ILE A 46 -2.88 -23.54 -0.11
N PRO A 47 -1.74 -23.11 0.46
CA PRO A 47 -1.25 -23.66 1.71
C PRO A 47 -2.20 -23.38 2.87
N PHE A 48 -2.22 -24.28 3.85
CA PHE A 48 -3.04 -24.12 5.05
C PHE A 48 -2.61 -22.85 5.82
N GLY A 49 -3.59 -22.00 6.15
CA GLY A 49 -3.33 -20.72 6.82
C GLY A 49 -2.84 -19.60 5.91
N PHE A 50 -2.95 -19.75 4.58
CA PHE A 50 -2.62 -18.67 3.65
C PHE A 50 -3.40 -17.39 3.99
N ARG A 51 -2.65 -16.30 4.17
CA ARG A 51 -3.18 -14.95 4.33
C ARG A 51 -2.43 -14.02 3.37
N PRO A 52 -3.13 -13.29 2.48
CA PRO A 52 -2.48 -12.39 1.56
C PRO A 52 -1.82 -11.22 2.29
N GLU A 53 -0.55 -10.96 1.98
CA GLU A 53 0.18 -9.78 2.46
C GLU A 53 -0.01 -8.63 1.47
N LEU A 54 -0.78 -7.61 1.87
CA LEU A 54 -1.05 -6.41 1.05
C LEU A 54 0.20 -5.77 0.46
N LYS A 55 1.29 -5.69 1.26
CA LYS A 55 2.58 -5.11 0.86
C LYS A 55 3.22 -5.80 -0.35
N LYS A 56 2.94 -7.10 -0.55
CA LYS A 56 3.48 -7.88 -1.68
C LYS A 56 2.60 -7.82 -2.92
N LEU A 57 1.31 -7.53 -2.74
CA LEU A 57 0.31 -7.60 -3.81
C LEU A 57 0.18 -6.28 -4.56
N ILE A 58 0.15 -5.17 -3.84
CA ILE A 58 0.01 -3.81 -4.39
C ILE A 58 1.42 -3.22 -4.41
N SER A 59 1.83 -2.62 -5.53
CA SER A 59 3.03 -1.78 -5.57
C SER A 59 2.81 -0.61 -4.62
N THR A 60 3.30 -0.76 -3.38
CA THR A 60 3.24 0.32 -2.41
C THR A 60 4.15 1.43 -2.90
N THR A 61 3.61 2.64 -3.01
CA THR A 61 4.42 3.83 -3.27
C THR A 61 5.47 3.98 -2.17
N THR A 62 6.55 4.73 -2.41
CA THR A 62 7.55 5.00 -1.37
C THR A 62 6.88 5.65 -0.16
N PHE A 63 5.87 6.50 -0.39
CA PHE A 63 4.99 7.04 0.63
C PHE A 63 4.30 5.95 1.47
N ASP A 64 3.61 5.00 0.84
CA ASP A 64 2.89 3.93 1.54
C ASP A 64 3.83 3.09 2.43
N GLU A 65 5.03 2.77 1.94
CA GLU A 65 6.03 2.03 2.71
C GLU A 65 6.43 2.77 3.99
N ILE A 66 6.67 4.09 3.89
CA ILE A 66 7.02 4.94 5.04
C ILE A 66 5.85 5.00 6.04
N ILE A 67 4.61 5.16 5.56
CA ILE A 67 3.41 5.19 6.42
C ILE A 67 3.25 3.88 7.19
N TRP A 68 3.44 2.73 6.52
CA TRP A 68 3.35 1.43 7.18
C TRP A 68 4.38 1.27 8.28
N GLU A 69 5.63 1.68 8.06
CA GLU A 69 6.67 1.56 9.08
C GLU A 69 6.43 2.50 10.27
N ILE A 70 5.91 3.70 10.02
CA ILE A 70 5.46 4.60 11.09
C ILE A 70 4.30 3.98 11.86
N SER A 71 3.32 3.38 11.18
CA SER A 71 2.19 2.69 11.81
C SER A 71 2.66 1.56 12.73
N GLU A 72 3.55 0.68 12.24
CA GLU A 72 4.11 -0.43 13.01
C GLU A 72 4.87 0.05 14.26
N LYS A 73 5.63 1.14 14.16
CA LYS A 73 6.45 1.64 15.27
C LYS A 73 5.68 2.52 16.26
N SER A 74 4.66 3.22 15.80
CA SER A 74 3.83 4.11 16.62
C SER A 74 2.63 3.39 17.26
N GLY A 75 2.26 2.21 16.74
CA GLY A 75 1.03 1.50 17.12
C GLY A 75 -0.25 2.17 16.64
N LYS A 76 -0.15 3.18 15.78
CA LYS A 76 -1.29 3.92 15.20
C LYS A 76 -1.79 3.25 13.94
N ASP A 77 -3.08 3.40 13.65
CA ASP A 77 -3.63 2.93 12.38
C ASP A 77 -3.06 3.74 11.20
N VAL A 78 -2.99 3.10 10.03
CA VAL A 78 -2.50 3.73 8.79
C VAL A 78 -3.21 5.05 8.50
N SER A 79 -4.52 5.12 8.68
CA SER A 79 -5.31 6.33 8.44
C SER A 79 -4.96 7.47 9.39
N GLU A 80 -4.64 7.17 10.65
CA GLU A 80 -4.15 8.16 11.62
C GLU A 80 -2.79 8.71 11.21
N VAL A 81 -1.88 7.81 10.78
CA VAL A 81 -0.55 8.20 10.33
C VAL A 81 -0.62 9.06 9.08
N THR A 82 -1.40 8.67 8.07
CA THR A 82 -1.64 9.49 6.87
C THR A 82 -2.20 10.86 7.22
N SER A 83 -3.19 10.92 8.13
CA SER A 83 -3.76 12.18 8.59
C SER A 83 -2.73 13.07 9.29
N MET A 84 -1.84 12.47 10.08
CA MET A 84 -0.74 13.18 10.74
C MET A 84 0.26 13.75 9.73
N VAL A 85 0.57 13.01 8.65
CA VAL A 85 1.44 13.50 7.57
C VAL A 85 0.79 14.67 6.85
N ASN A 86 -0.46 14.53 6.41
CA ASN A 86 -1.17 15.59 5.68
C ASN A 86 -1.29 16.88 6.50
N ARG A 87 -1.64 16.79 7.79
CA ARG A 87 -1.67 17.96 8.69
C ARG A 87 -0.31 18.63 8.83
N THR A 88 0.76 17.84 8.81
CA THR A 88 2.12 18.37 8.88
C THR A 88 2.52 19.06 7.58
N GLN A 89 2.13 18.49 6.43
CA GLN A 89 2.33 19.09 5.12
C GLN A 89 1.59 20.44 5.00
N GLU A 90 0.32 20.48 5.39
CA GLU A 90 -0.48 21.71 5.44
C GLU A 90 0.16 22.77 6.35
N ARG A 91 0.65 22.37 7.54
CA ARG A 91 1.37 23.28 8.46
C ARG A 91 2.65 23.85 7.85
N LEU A 92 3.28 23.11 6.94
CA LEU A 92 4.45 23.52 6.16
C LEU A 92 4.05 24.26 4.88
N LYS A 93 2.76 24.60 4.71
CA LYS A 93 2.21 25.33 3.55
C LYS A 93 2.51 24.64 2.21
N ASP A 94 2.50 23.31 2.21
CA ASP A 94 2.71 22.50 1.00
C ASP A 94 4.04 22.78 0.29
N LEU A 95 5.04 23.32 1.02
CA LEU A 95 6.37 23.61 0.50
C LEU A 95 7.21 22.36 0.24
N LEU A 96 6.83 21.23 0.85
CA LEU A 96 7.52 19.96 0.74
C LEU A 96 6.57 18.90 0.19
N ASN A 97 7.12 18.00 -0.62
CA ASN A 97 6.38 16.84 -1.09
C ASN A 97 5.98 15.93 0.09
N VAL A 98 4.88 15.21 -0.06
CA VAL A 98 4.25 14.41 1.00
C VAL A 98 5.20 13.31 1.50
N GLU A 99 6.03 12.74 0.62
CA GLU A 99 7.07 11.77 0.93
C GLU A 99 8.16 12.38 1.82
N VAL A 100 8.57 13.61 1.53
CA VAL A 100 9.58 14.32 2.33
C VAL A 100 9.04 14.60 3.73
N VAL A 101 7.77 15.01 3.83
CA VAL A 101 7.09 15.20 5.11
C VAL A 101 6.98 13.87 5.87
N ALA A 102 6.67 12.78 5.17
CA ALA A 102 6.65 11.43 5.75
C ALA A 102 8.01 11.03 6.30
N LEU A 103 9.12 11.32 5.62
CA LEU A 103 10.48 11.07 6.12
C LEU A 103 10.81 11.87 7.39
N ILE A 104 10.40 13.15 7.45
CA ILE A 104 10.59 13.98 8.64
C ILE A 104 9.86 13.36 9.84
N ILE A 105 8.63 12.88 9.63
CA ILE A 105 7.85 12.21 10.67
C ILE A 105 8.48 10.86 11.03
N ALA A 106 8.88 10.05 10.06
CA ALA A 106 9.55 8.77 10.29
C ALA A 106 10.81 8.93 11.16
N LYS A 107 11.57 10.00 10.94
CA LYS A 107 12.73 10.34 11.76
C LYS A 107 12.36 10.59 13.23
N SER A 108 11.20 11.20 13.50
CA SER A 108 10.73 11.43 14.88
C SER A 108 10.38 10.14 15.62
N TYR A 109 10.00 9.08 14.89
CA TYR A 109 9.79 7.72 15.43
C TYR A 109 11.05 6.86 15.44
N SER A 110 12.24 7.45 15.23
CA SER A 110 13.52 6.73 15.16
C SER A 110 13.51 5.60 14.12
N ILE A 111 12.86 5.82 12.98
CA ILE A 111 12.91 4.92 11.82
C ILE A 111 14.16 5.25 11.00
N ASP A 112 14.82 4.22 10.46
CA ASP A 112 15.94 4.43 9.55
C ASP A 112 15.43 4.87 8.18
N VAL A 113 15.51 6.17 7.95
CA VAL A 113 15.07 6.82 6.71
C VAL A 113 16.06 6.66 5.56
N LYS A 114 17.30 6.21 5.82
CA LYS A 114 18.36 6.16 4.79
C LYS A 114 17.98 5.31 3.58
N LYS A 115 17.28 4.20 3.80
CA LYS A 115 16.79 3.31 2.73
C LYS A 115 15.78 3.95 1.78
N TYR A 116 15.16 5.07 2.17
CA TYR A 116 14.15 5.77 1.37
C TYR A 116 14.70 7.00 0.66
N ILE A 117 15.86 7.52 1.06
CA ILE A 117 16.39 8.80 0.55
C ILE A 117 16.54 8.80 -0.97
N ASP A 118 17.15 7.77 -1.55
CA ASP A 118 17.39 7.73 -3.00
C ASP A 118 16.08 7.66 -3.81
N ARG A 119 15.09 6.92 -3.31
CA ARG A 119 13.75 6.80 -3.94
C ARG A 119 12.98 8.11 -3.84
N VAL A 120 12.92 8.69 -2.64
CA VAL A 120 12.23 9.98 -2.42
C VAL A 120 12.92 11.11 -3.17
N TRP A 121 14.26 11.07 -3.31
CA TRP A 121 14.98 12.05 -4.12
C TRP A 121 14.59 11.99 -5.59
N ALA A 122 14.46 10.78 -6.15
CA ALA A 122 13.98 10.61 -7.51
C ALA A 122 12.54 11.10 -7.68
N GLU A 123 11.64 10.75 -6.75
CA GLU A 123 10.22 11.13 -6.80
C GLU A 123 9.95 12.62 -6.50
N ALA A 124 10.82 13.30 -5.75
CA ALA A 124 10.64 14.71 -5.37
C ALA A 124 11.21 15.72 -6.39
N ILE A 125 12.00 15.27 -7.37
CA ILE A 125 12.68 16.12 -8.35
C ILE A 125 12.09 15.96 -9.76
N ASP A 126 11.35 14.89 -10.01
CA ASP A 126 10.52 14.71 -11.21
C ASP A 126 9.26 15.58 -11.16
#